data_AF-A0A127SC07-F1
#
_entry.id   AF-A0A127SC07-F1
#
_cell.length_a   1.000
_cell.length_b   1.000
_cell.length_c   1.000
_cell.angle_alpha   90.00
_cell.angle_beta   90.00
_cell.angle_gamma   90.00
#
_symmetry.space_group_name_H-M   'P 1'
#
loop_
_entity.id
_entity.type
_entity.pdbx_description
1 polymer ?
#
loop_
_entity_poly.entity_id
_entity_poly.type
_entity_poly.pdbx_seq_one_letter_code
_entity_poly.pdbx_strand_id
1 'polypeptide(L)'
;MDLGSVVYPKYMTCDYIVQYVRALQNEAGSNIKTLYRILDDRVEALEFTVHEESAATGVPLSQLHLKKNLLLCCITRGHQILIPRGGDQIQVGDNVIVVTLEHGLHDLRDILDKGAEG
;
A
#
# COMPACT_ATOMS: atom_id res chain seq x y z
N MET A 1 -5.24 -0.50 37.23
CA MET A 1 -5.61 0.40 36.13
C MET A 1 -4.79 0.00 34.93
N ASP A 2 -5.41 -0.70 33.98
CA ASP A 2 -4.80 -0.98 32.68
C ASP A 2 -4.57 0.35 31.96
N LEU A 3 -3.33 0.56 31.52
CA LEU A 3 -2.95 1.75 30.79
C LEU A 3 -3.52 1.64 29.37
N GLY A 4 -4.57 2.42 29.07
CA GLY A 4 -5.30 2.32 27.80
C GLY A 4 -4.48 2.71 26.55
N SER A 5 -3.50 3.60 26.69
CA SER A 5 -2.58 3.99 25.60
C SER A 5 -1.35 4.72 26.14
N VAL A 6 -0.19 4.55 25.51
CA VAL A 6 1.05 5.31 25.77
C VAL A 6 1.45 6.07 24.52
N VAL A 7 1.71 7.37 24.65
CA VAL A 7 2.28 8.20 23.58
C VAL A 7 3.70 8.58 23.99
N TYR A 8 4.69 8.21 23.17
CA TYR A 8 6.10 8.52 23.42
C TYR A 8 6.66 9.39 22.27
N PRO A 9 6.62 10.73 22.41
CA PRO A 9 6.91 11.66 21.30
C PRO A 9 8.30 11.51 20.69
N LYS A 10 9.31 11.18 21.52
CA LYS A 10 10.69 10.95 21.03
C LYS A 10 10.73 9.79 20.03
N TYR A 11 10.02 8.71 20.33
CA TYR A 11 9.95 7.56 19.43
C TYR A 11 9.14 7.87 18.18
N MET A 12 7.99 8.54 18.30
CA MET A 12 7.21 8.94 17.11
C MET A 12 8.01 9.83 16.15
N THR A 13 8.84 10.73 16.69
CA THR A 13 9.69 11.60 15.86
C THR A 13 10.79 10.80 15.16
N CYS A 14 11.46 9.88 15.87
CA CYS A 14 12.44 8.98 15.25
C CYS A 14 11.81 8.12 14.16
N ASP A 15 10.64 7.55 14.43
CA ASP A 15 9.91 6.72 13.49
C ASP A 15 9.52 7.53 12.24
N TYR A 16 9.04 8.77 12.40
CA TYR A 16 8.74 9.67 11.30
C TYR A 16 9.96 9.96 10.41
N ILE A 17 11.14 10.22 10.99
CA ILE A 17 12.38 10.45 10.23
C ILE A 17 12.76 9.19 9.45
N VAL A 18 12.71 8.02 10.09
CA VAL A 18 13.05 6.74 9.44
C VAL A 18 12.07 6.44 8.30
N GLN A 19 10.78 6.67 8.49
CA GLN A 19 9.76 6.54 7.45
C GLN A 19 10.07 7.46 6.25
N TYR A 20 10.39 8.73 6.51
CA TYR A 20 10.72 9.69 5.47
C TYR A 20 11.96 9.27 4.66
N VAL A 21 13.04 8.85 5.33
CA VAL A 21 14.26 8.38 4.65
C VAL A 21 13.99 7.13 3.80
N ARG A 22 13.20 6.18 4.31
CA ARG A 22 12.81 4.98 3.56
C ARG A 22 11.97 5.32 2.32
N ALA A 23 11.02 6.25 2.45
CA ALA A 23 10.22 6.70 1.32
C ALA A 23 11.09 7.30 0.21
N LEU A 24 12.05 8.17 0.56
CA LEU A 24 13.00 8.74 -0.41
C LEU A 24 13.88 7.69 -1.11
N GLN A 25 14.29 6.64 -0.40
CA GLN A 25 15.07 5.54 -0.99
C GLN A 25 14.24 4.71 -1.97
N ASN A 26 12.94 4.56 -1.71
CA ASN A 26 12.04 3.80 -2.57
C ASN A 26 11.72 4.57 -3.86
N GLU A 27 11.60 5.89 -3.85
CA GLU A 27 11.37 6.69 -5.07
C GLU A 27 12.48 6.53 -6.13
N ALA A 28 13.69 6.12 -5.74
CA ALA A 28 14.81 5.91 -6.66
C ALA A 28 14.73 4.62 -7.49
N GLY A 29 13.69 3.79 -7.33
CA GLY A 29 13.51 2.56 -8.12
C GLY A 29 12.21 1.77 -7.89
N SER A 30 11.28 2.28 -7.09
CA SER A 30 10.02 1.64 -6.70
C SER A 30 8.90 2.67 -6.73
N ASN A 31 7.71 2.26 -7.16
CA ASN A 31 6.54 3.12 -7.30
C ASN A 31 5.83 3.41 -5.95
N ILE A 32 6.54 3.24 -4.83
CA ILE A 32 6.02 3.42 -3.46
C ILE A 32 6.26 4.85 -3.00
N LYS A 33 5.19 5.54 -2.68
CA LYS A 33 5.19 6.92 -2.22
C LYS A 33 5.25 7.04 -0.69
N THR A 34 4.68 6.08 0.04
CA THR A 34 4.69 6.11 1.51
C THR A 34 4.56 4.71 2.09
N LEU A 35 5.34 4.43 3.15
CA LEU A 35 5.29 3.20 3.94
C LEU A 35 5.08 3.55 5.41
N TYR A 36 3.97 3.09 5.98
CA TYR A 36 3.76 3.11 7.43
C TYR A 36 3.85 1.70 7.97
N ARG A 37 4.56 1.54 9.08
CA ARG A 37 4.62 0.28 9.82
C ARG A 37 3.79 0.38 11.09
N ILE A 38 2.94 -0.61 11.30
CA ILE A 38 1.96 -0.65 12.40
C ILE A 38 2.16 -1.96 13.17
N LEU A 39 1.89 -1.95 14.48
CA LEU A 39 1.99 -3.11 15.37
C LEU A 39 3.39 -3.75 15.42
N ASP A 40 4.41 -2.97 15.80
CA ASP A 40 5.81 -3.43 15.90
C ASP A 40 6.31 -4.04 14.57
N ASP A 41 6.18 -3.28 13.48
CA ASP A 41 6.62 -3.69 12.15
C ASP A 41 5.91 -4.92 11.56
N ARG A 42 4.77 -5.37 12.10
CA ARG A 42 4.05 -6.55 11.58
C ARG A 42 3.04 -6.27 10.47
N VAL A 43 2.60 -5.02 10.35
CA VAL A 43 1.65 -4.58 9.33
C VAL A 43 2.29 -3.44 8.55
N GLU A 44 2.25 -3.52 7.23
CA GLU A 44 2.71 -2.46 6.35
C GLU A 44 1.51 -1.83 5.61
N ALA A 45 1.42 -0.50 5.65
CA ALA A 45 0.53 0.28 4.81
C ALA A 45 1.36 1.00 3.74
N LEU A 46 1.06 0.73 2.49
CA LEU A 46 1.82 1.15 1.31
C LEU A 46 0.93 1.98 0.38
N GLU A 47 1.43 3.13 -0.06
CA GLU A 47 0.82 3.92 -1.14
C GLU A 47 1.61 3.71 -2.44
N PHE A 48 0.98 3.14 -3.46
CA PHE A 48 1.56 2.92 -4.79
C PHE A 48 1.03 3.94 -5.79
N THR A 49 1.94 4.59 -6.52
CA THR A 49 1.56 5.43 -7.67
C THR A 49 1.54 4.59 -8.94
N VAL A 50 0.43 4.60 -9.69
CA VAL A 50 0.28 3.80 -10.91
C VAL A 50 0.76 4.60 -12.11
N HIS A 51 2.01 4.40 -12.52
CA HIS A 51 2.62 5.15 -13.63
C HIS A 51 2.33 4.54 -15.01
N GLU A 52 2.15 3.22 -15.08
CA GLU A 52 1.96 2.48 -16.33
C GLU A 52 0.93 1.36 -16.15
N GLU A 53 0.45 0.82 -17.27
CA GLU A 53 -0.45 -0.32 -17.26
C GLU A 53 0.26 -1.58 -16.74
N SER A 54 -0.50 -2.43 -16.05
CA SER A 54 -0.05 -3.71 -15.53
C SER A 54 -1.19 -4.72 -15.47
N ALA A 55 -0.90 -5.97 -15.09
CA ALA A 55 -1.94 -6.98 -14.88
C ALA A 55 -2.97 -6.59 -13.79
N ALA A 56 -2.67 -5.59 -12.95
CA ALA A 56 -3.57 -5.08 -11.93
C ALA A 56 -4.47 -3.92 -12.42
N THR A 57 -4.20 -3.32 -13.58
CA THR A 57 -4.93 -2.15 -14.10
C THR A 57 -6.01 -2.54 -15.11
N GLY A 58 -7.12 -1.79 -15.14
CA GLY A 58 -8.22 -2.01 -16.09
C GLY A 58 -9.06 -3.28 -15.85
N VAL A 59 -8.76 -4.02 -14.78
CA VAL A 59 -9.47 -5.23 -14.37
C VAL A 59 -10.35 -4.90 -13.17
N PRO A 60 -11.62 -5.35 -13.15
CA PRO A 60 -12.47 -5.22 -11.97
C PRO A 60 -11.80 -5.84 -10.74
N LEU A 61 -11.82 -5.13 -9.60
CA LEU A 61 -11.18 -5.61 -8.36
C LEU A 61 -11.69 -6.98 -7.92
N SER A 62 -12.95 -7.33 -8.23
CA SER A 62 -13.51 -8.66 -7.94
C SER A 62 -12.90 -9.80 -8.76
N GLN A 63 -12.21 -9.49 -9.86
CA GLN A 63 -11.55 -10.45 -10.75
C GLN A 63 -10.04 -10.52 -10.49
N LEU A 64 -9.49 -9.61 -9.68
CA LEU A 64 -8.08 -9.64 -9.32
C LEU A 64 -7.82 -10.73 -8.28
N HIS A 65 -6.85 -11.59 -8.57
CA HIS A 65 -6.30 -12.56 -7.62
C HIS A 65 -5.26 -11.87 -6.74
N LEU A 66 -5.72 -11.20 -5.69
CA LEU A 66 -4.85 -10.56 -4.71
C LEU A 66 -4.16 -11.60 -3.82
N LYS A 67 -2.94 -11.31 -3.39
CA LYS A 67 -2.25 -12.09 -2.36
C LYS A 67 -3.09 -12.17 -1.09
N LYS A 68 -2.92 -13.27 -0.34
CA LYS A 68 -3.55 -13.44 0.97
C LYS A 68 -3.07 -12.35 1.93
N ASN A 69 -3.90 -12.03 2.92
CA ASN A 69 -3.61 -11.04 3.97
C ASN A 69 -3.32 -9.62 3.44
N LEU A 70 -3.84 -9.29 2.26
CA LEU A 70 -3.73 -7.99 1.62
C LEU A 70 -5.12 -7.34 1.54
N LEU A 71 -5.19 -6.07 1.90
CA LEU A 71 -6.39 -5.25 1.81
C LEU A 71 -6.11 -4.01 0.97
N LEU A 72 -6.86 -3.84 -0.12
CA LEU A 72 -6.88 -2.59 -0.88
C LEU A 72 -7.86 -1.64 -0.19
N CYS A 73 -7.33 -0.60 0.46
CA CYS A 73 -8.10 0.27 1.35
C CYS A 73 -8.80 1.39 0.61
N CYS A 74 -8.11 2.07 -0.29
CA CYS A 74 -8.67 3.15 -1.10
C CYS A 74 -7.85 3.41 -2.36
N ILE A 75 -8.51 4.02 -3.34
CA ILE A 75 -7.91 4.52 -4.56
C ILE A 75 -8.10 6.03 -4.56
N THR A 76 -7.02 6.78 -4.69
CA THR A 76 -7.08 8.23 -4.91
C THR A 76 -6.85 8.51 -6.37
N ARG A 77 -7.86 9.11 -7.04
CA ARG A 77 -7.80 9.48 -8.45
C ARG A 77 -7.92 10.99 -8.58
N GLY A 78 -6.79 11.66 -8.83
CA GLY A 78 -6.71 13.11 -8.78
C GLY A 78 -7.07 13.64 -7.39
N HIS A 79 -8.24 14.28 -7.27
CA HIS A 79 -8.74 14.86 -6.01
C HIS A 79 -9.85 14.03 -5.35
N GLN A 80 -10.18 12.86 -5.90
CA GLN A 80 -11.25 12.00 -5.39
C GLN A 80 -10.67 10.81 -4.64
N ILE A 81 -11.27 10.49 -3.49
CA ILE A 81 -10.98 9.28 -2.72
C ILE A 81 -12.12 8.28 -2.97
N LEU A 82 -11.77 7.11 -3.50
CA LEU A 82 -12.70 6.02 -3.79
C LEU A 82 -12.48 4.91 -2.77
N ILE A 83 -13.56 4.49 -2.10
CA ILE A 83 -13.57 3.27 -1.30
C ILE A 83 -13.86 2.11 -2.24
N PRO A 84 -12.93 1.16 -2.42
CA PRO A 84 -12.97 0.22 -3.52
C PRO A 84 -14.07 -0.82 -3.35
N ARG A 85 -14.78 -1.08 -4.43
CA ARG A 85 -15.81 -2.12 -4.57
C ARG A 85 -15.40 -3.07 -5.69
N GLY A 86 -16.04 -4.24 -5.74
CA GLY A 86 -15.67 -5.28 -6.70
C GLY A 86 -15.70 -4.84 -8.18
N GLY A 87 -16.56 -3.89 -8.55
CA GLY A 87 -16.66 -3.38 -9.92
C GLY A 87 -15.68 -2.26 -10.26
N ASP A 88 -14.99 -1.69 -9.26
CA ASP A 88 -14.02 -0.63 -9.51
C ASP A 88 -12.76 -1.20 -10.16
N GLN A 89 -11.97 -0.33 -10.78
CA GLN A 89 -10.74 -0.70 -11.48
C GLN A 89 -9.64 0.28 -11.13
N ILE A 90 -8.43 -0.26 -10.94
CA ILE A 90 -7.21 0.54 -10.82
C ILE A 90 -6.86 1.06 -12.22
N GLN A 91 -6.49 2.34 -12.31
CA GLN A 91 -6.15 3.01 -13.56
C GLN A 91 -4.81 3.72 -13.44
N VAL A 92 -4.16 3.97 -14.59
CA VAL A 92 -2.95 4.80 -14.65
C VAL A 92 -3.26 6.20 -14.12
N GLY A 93 -2.40 6.72 -13.26
CA GLY A 93 -2.57 7.98 -12.53
C GLY A 93 -3.23 7.84 -11.16
N ASP A 94 -3.66 6.65 -10.77
CA ASP A 94 -4.16 6.39 -9.41
C ASP A 94 -3.02 6.34 -8.39
N ASN A 95 -3.36 6.68 -7.14
CA ASN A 95 -2.60 6.27 -5.97
C ASN A 95 -3.42 5.23 -5.20
N VAL A 96 -2.87 4.02 -5.03
CA VAL A 96 -3.55 2.90 -4.38
C VAL A 96 -2.95 2.66 -3.00
N ILE A 97 -3.78 2.70 -1.97
CA ILE A 97 -3.37 2.37 -0.60
C ILE A 97 -3.68 0.91 -0.31
N VAL A 98 -2.66 0.18 0.10
CA VAL A 98 -2.72 -1.24 0.45
C VAL A 98 -2.23 -1.43 1.88
N VAL A 99 -2.94 -2.24 2.65
CA VAL A 99 -2.50 -2.72 3.97
C VAL A 99 -2.24 -4.22 3.89
N THR A 100 -1.10 -4.67 4.38
CA THR A 100 -0.68 -6.07 4.25
C THR A 100 0.13 -6.55 5.45
N LEU A 101 0.12 -7.87 5.67
CA LEU A 101 1.07 -8.55 6.55
C LEU A 101 2.32 -9.05 5.80
N GLU A 102 2.30 -8.98 4.47
CA GLU A 102 3.44 -9.34 3.62
C GLU A 102 4.45 -8.20 3.58
N HIS A 103 5.72 -8.52 3.77
CA HIS A 103 6.83 -7.57 3.63
C HIS A 103 7.41 -7.60 2.22
N GLY A 104 7.96 -6.46 1.78
CA GLY A 104 8.74 -6.40 0.55
C GLY A 104 7.91 -6.37 -0.74
N LEU A 105 6.69 -5.83 -0.67
CA LEU A 105 6.01 -5.33 -1.87
C LEU A 105 6.75 -4.07 -2.31
N HIS A 106 7.18 -4.01 -3.57
CA HIS A 106 7.93 -2.89 -4.14
C HIS A 106 7.21 -2.25 -5.33
N ASP A 107 6.21 -2.93 -5.87
CA ASP A 107 5.42 -2.46 -7.00
C ASP A 107 3.95 -2.90 -6.87
N LEU A 108 3.03 -2.17 -7.53
CA LEU A 108 1.62 -2.57 -7.58
C LEU A 108 1.45 -4.01 -8.11
N ARG A 109 2.29 -4.46 -9.05
CA ARG A 109 2.27 -5.84 -9.57
C ARG A 109 2.45 -6.88 -8.47
N ASP A 110 3.15 -6.55 -7.40
CA ASP A 110 3.42 -7.49 -6.32
C ASP A 110 2.18 -7.81 -5.48
N ILE A 111 1.09 -7.05 -5.62
CA ILE A 111 -0.17 -7.33 -4.91
C ILE A 111 -0.88 -8.56 -5.45
N LEU A 112 -0.55 -8.98 -6.68
CA LEU A 112 -1.16 -10.13 -7.34
C LEU A 112 -0.48 -11.43 -6.90
N ASP A 113 -1.26 -12.49 -6.80
CA ASP A 113 -0.74 -13.83 -6.58
C ASP A 113 -0.05 -14.34 -7.86
N LYS A 114 1.19 -14.80 -7.74
CA LYS A 114 1.99 -15.32 -8.88
C LYS A 114 1.44 -16.62 -9.47
N GLY A 115 0.40 -17.20 -8.87
CA GLY A 115 -0.32 -18.36 -9.38
C GLY A 115 -1.36 -18.08 -10.48
N ALA A 116 -1.55 -16.83 -10.89
CA ALA A 116 -2.53 -16.43 -11.91
C ALA A 116 -1.96 -16.31 -13.34
N GLU A 117 -0.68 -16.63 -13.56
CA GLU A 117 -0.10 -16.83 -14.90
C GLU A 117 -0.19 -18.31 -15.28
N GLY A 118 -1.39 -18.75 -15.68
CA GLY A 118 -1.69 -20.08 -16.20
C GLY A 118 -2.67 -20.01 -17.35
#